data_AF-A0A7K3NRM7-F1
#
_entry.id   AF-A0A7K3NRM7-F1
#
_cell.length_a   1.000
_cell.length_b   1.000
_cell.length_c   1.000
_cell.angle_alpha   90.00
_cell.angle_beta   90.00
_cell.angle_gamma   90.00
#
_symmetry.space_group_name_H-M   'P 1'
#
loop_
_entity.id
_entity.type
_entity.pdbx_description
1 polymer ?
#
loop_
_entity_poly.entity_id
_entity_poly.type
_entity_poly.pdbx_seq_one_letter_code
_entity_poly.pdbx_strand_id
1 'polypeptide(L)'
;MAHEHPTRLSRRGMFQLMTGRPPDADAEAAPSQAAAWLDKGREAFLAGDMEEAARQLRLWLRPTPGDDEARMLLGQALYAMGRHVQALVEFERVARRNAGHPAGLFLCLCRLRVGRTAKAVEAYAAWADAAPQAPDGPAMAALRDHLAAHIEAVAADPGQGARVASLLEQALESRQGLAADPPNREAQA
;
A
#
# COMPACT_ATOMS: atom_id res chain seq x y z
N MET A 1 -29.05 11.94 -48.53
CA MET A 1 -28.98 10.67 -47.80
C MET A 1 -27.55 10.49 -47.30
N ALA A 2 -27.33 10.61 -45.99
CA ALA A 2 -26.10 10.18 -45.34
C ALA A 2 -26.52 9.47 -44.05
N HIS A 3 -26.25 8.18 -43.98
CA HIS A 3 -26.55 7.32 -42.84
C HIS A 3 -25.49 7.57 -41.76
N GLU A 4 -25.90 8.10 -40.61
CA GLU A 4 -25.05 8.13 -39.41
C GLU A 4 -25.29 6.84 -38.60
N HIS A 5 -24.22 6.08 -38.40
CA HIS A 5 -24.23 4.83 -37.64
C HIS A 5 -24.48 5.10 -36.15
N PRO A 6 -25.37 4.36 -35.47
CA PRO A 6 -25.59 4.54 -34.04
C PRO A 6 -24.33 4.11 -33.26
N THR A 7 -23.76 5.06 -32.51
CA THR A 7 -22.66 4.85 -31.56
C THR A 7 -23.06 3.76 -30.57
N ARG A 8 -22.34 2.63 -30.56
CA ARG A 8 -22.55 1.57 -29.55
C ARG A 8 -22.15 2.09 -28.18
N LEU A 9 -23.12 2.52 -27.39
CA LEU A 9 -22.92 2.87 -25.98
C LEU A 9 -22.58 1.59 -25.20
N SER A 10 -21.51 1.65 -24.40
CA SER A 10 -21.14 0.56 -23.49
C SER A 10 -22.25 0.34 -22.45
N ARG A 11 -22.33 -0.86 -21.85
CA ARG A 11 -23.32 -1.15 -20.78
C ARG A 11 -23.25 -0.13 -19.63
N ARG A 12 -22.04 0.36 -19.34
CA ARG A 12 -21.79 1.42 -18.36
C ARG A 12 -22.36 2.76 -18.82
N GLY A 13 -22.10 3.17 -20.08
CA GLY A 13 -22.67 4.39 -20.66
C GLY A 13 -24.20 4.37 -20.73
N MET A 14 -24.78 3.21 -21.03
CA MET A 14 -26.24 3.00 -21.04
C MET A 14 -26.84 3.15 -19.63
N PHE A 15 -26.22 2.54 -18.61
CA PHE A 15 -26.68 2.63 -17.22
C PHE A 15 -26.59 4.07 -16.66
N GLN A 16 -25.55 4.81 -17.06
CA GLN A 16 -25.36 6.22 -16.69
C GLN A 16 -26.44 7.13 -17.30
N LEU A 17 -26.79 6.90 -18.57
CA LEU A 17 -27.87 7.64 -19.24
C LEU A 17 -29.23 7.41 -18.58
N MET A 18 -29.53 6.16 -18.19
CA MET A 18 -30.80 5.81 -17.55
C MET A 18 -30.95 6.36 -16.12
N THR A 19 -29.84 6.64 -15.45
CA THR A 19 -29.85 7.15 -14.06
C THR A 19 -29.73 8.67 -13.99
N GLY A 20 -29.64 9.36 -15.13
CA GLY A 20 -29.48 10.82 -15.19
C GLY A 20 -28.14 11.31 -14.62
N ARG A 21 -27.15 10.42 -14.48
CA ARG A 21 -25.84 10.72 -13.89
C ARG A 21 -24.90 11.19 -15.01
N PRO A 22 -24.37 12.44 -14.97
CA PRO A 22 -23.47 12.92 -16.01
C PRO A 22 -22.25 12.00 -16.17
N PRO A 23 -21.70 11.87 -17.39
CA PRO A 23 -20.53 11.01 -17.66
C PRO A 23 -19.30 11.35 -16.79
N ASP A 24 -19.25 12.58 -16.26
CA ASP A 24 -18.12 13.12 -15.49
C ASP A 24 -18.45 13.42 -14.01
N ALA A 25 -19.65 13.07 -13.53
CA ALA A 25 -20.06 13.33 -12.14
C ALA A 25 -19.24 12.55 -11.09
N ASP A 26 -18.49 11.55 -11.52
CA ASP A 26 -17.53 10.80 -10.69
C ASP A 26 -16.06 11.15 -11.02
N ALA A 27 -15.81 12.01 -12.02
CA ALA A 27 -14.48 12.30 -12.56
C ALA A 27 -14.02 13.76 -12.36
N GLU A 28 -14.90 14.69 -12.01
CA GLU A 28 -14.55 16.11 -11.84
C GLU A 28 -14.48 16.53 -10.38
N ALA A 29 -13.65 15.85 -9.58
CA ALA A 29 -13.02 16.60 -8.50
C ALA A 29 -11.98 17.47 -9.16
N ALA A 30 -12.16 18.81 -9.10
CA ALA A 30 -11.14 19.74 -9.55
C ALA A 30 -9.77 19.27 -9.01
N PRO A 31 -8.68 19.32 -9.79
CA PRO A 31 -7.37 18.82 -9.37
C PRO A 31 -6.92 19.34 -7.99
N SER A 32 -7.38 20.53 -7.60
CA SER A 32 -7.20 21.14 -6.29
C SER A 32 -7.96 20.44 -5.15
N GLN A 33 -9.20 19.99 -5.39
CA GLN A 33 -9.97 19.22 -4.42
C GLN A 33 -9.44 17.79 -4.28
N ALA A 34 -8.95 17.22 -5.38
CA ALA A 34 -8.28 15.92 -5.36
C ALA A 34 -6.99 15.97 -4.52
N ALA A 35 -6.12 16.96 -4.75
CA ALA A 35 -4.89 17.14 -3.98
C ALA A 35 -5.17 17.29 -2.48
N ALA A 36 -6.24 18.02 -2.12
CA ALA A 36 -6.67 18.19 -0.73
C ALA A 36 -7.08 16.87 -0.05
N TRP A 37 -7.49 15.82 -0.78
CA TRP A 37 -7.75 14.50 -0.20
C TRP A 37 -6.47 13.74 0.14
N LEU A 38 -5.42 13.87 -0.67
CA LEU A 38 -4.14 13.26 -0.37
C LEU A 38 -3.52 13.88 0.89
N ASP A 39 -3.50 15.20 0.98
CA ASP A 39 -2.93 15.92 2.12
C ASP A 39 -3.69 15.60 3.40
N LYS A 40 -5.03 15.66 3.37
CA LYS A 40 -5.87 15.25 4.52
C LYS A 40 -5.65 13.78 4.90
N GLY A 41 -5.48 12.90 3.92
CA GLY A 41 -5.18 11.49 4.16
C GLY A 41 -3.84 11.29 4.87
N ARG A 42 -2.81 12.03 4.47
CA ARG A 42 -1.48 12.02 5.10
C ARG A 42 -1.53 12.62 6.51
N GLU A 43 -2.19 13.76 6.69
CA GLU A 43 -2.37 14.39 7.99
C GLU A 43 -3.10 13.48 8.97
N ALA A 44 -4.21 12.87 8.55
CA ALA A 44 -4.95 11.91 9.36
C ALA A 44 -4.09 10.67 9.71
N PHE A 45 -3.29 10.19 8.75
CA PHE A 45 -2.37 9.07 8.98
C PHE A 45 -1.33 9.41 10.05
N LEU A 46 -0.72 10.59 9.98
CA LEU A 46 0.23 11.08 10.98
C LEU A 46 -0.42 11.34 12.34
N ALA A 47 -1.69 11.77 12.35
CA ALA A 47 -2.48 11.97 13.56
C ALA A 47 -2.95 10.66 14.22
N GLY A 48 -2.73 9.50 13.58
CA GLY A 48 -3.19 8.21 14.09
C GLY A 48 -4.65 7.89 13.74
N ASP A 49 -5.38 8.78 13.06
CA ASP A 49 -6.75 8.54 12.61
C ASP A 49 -6.74 7.71 11.31
N MET A 50 -6.56 6.41 11.51
CA MET A 50 -6.43 5.45 10.41
C MET A 50 -7.73 5.30 9.60
N GLU A 51 -8.89 5.56 10.20
CA GLU A 51 -10.18 5.48 9.51
C GLU A 51 -10.36 6.66 8.54
N GLU A 52 -10.09 7.87 9.01
CA GLU A 52 -10.16 9.06 8.18
C GLU A 52 -9.05 9.05 7.12
N ALA A 53 -7.83 8.62 7.47
CA ALA A 53 -6.74 8.43 6.53
C ALA A 53 -7.16 7.50 5.37
N ALA A 54 -7.70 6.33 5.70
CA ALA A 54 -8.14 5.38 4.70
C ALA A 54 -9.30 5.92 3.85
N ARG A 55 -10.21 6.72 4.43
CA ARG A 55 -11.32 7.33 3.70
C ARG A 55 -10.81 8.35 2.67
N GLN A 56 -9.93 9.26 3.10
CA GLN A 56 -9.39 10.32 2.25
C GLN A 56 -8.49 9.77 1.15
N LEU A 57 -7.61 8.81 1.48
CA LEU A 57 -6.75 8.14 0.49
C LEU A 57 -7.56 7.36 -0.54
N ARG A 58 -8.70 6.74 -0.16
CA ARG A 58 -9.62 6.11 -1.12
C ARG A 58 -10.27 7.12 -2.05
N LEU A 59 -10.59 8.32 -1.57
CA LEU A 59 -11.13 9.39 -2.43
C LEU A 59 -10.08 9.87 -3.42
N TRP A 60 -8.84 10.05 -2.99
CA TRP A 60 -7.71 10.37 -3.86
C TRP A 60 -7.47 9.30 -4.93
N LEU A 61 -7.38 8.03 -4.55
CA LEU A 61 -7.06 6.93 -5.46
C LEU A 61 -8.14 6.63 -6.51
N ARG A 62 -9.34 7.23 -6.42
CA ARG A 62 -10.41 7.09 -7.44
C ARG A 62 -9.99 7.74 -8.77
N PRO A 63 -9.67 9.04 -8.81
CA PRO A 63 -9.10 9.68 -10.00
C PRO A 63 -7.63 9.32 -10.23
N THR A 64 -6.84 8.95 -9.19
CA THR A 64 -5.41 8.65 -9.32
C THR A 64 -5.04 7.19 -8.99
N PRO A 65 -5.56 6.19 -9.73
CA PRO A 65 -5.28 4.78 -9.44
C PRO A 65 -3.80 4.38 -9.64
N GLY A 66 -2.99 5.26 -10.24
CA GLY A 66 -1.56 5.09 -10.46
C GLY A 66 -0.68 5.39 -9.25
N ASP A 67 -1.19 6.06 -8.22
CA ASP A 67 -0.38 6.54 -7.11
C ASP A 67 -0.05 5.40 -6.13
N ASP A 68 1.18 4.89 -6.23
CA ASP A 68 1.68 3.80 -5.40
C ASP A 68 1.99 4.25 -3.97
N GLU A 69 2.31 5.53 -3.75
CA GLU A 69 2.60 6.09 -2.42
C GLU A 69 1.31 6.23 -1.62
N ALA A 70 0.27 6.82 -2.21
CA ALA A 70 -1.04 6.90 -1.57
C ALA A 70 -1.64 5.51 -1.32
N ARG A 71 -1.38 4.56 -2.22
CA ARG A 71 -1.79 3.16 -2.05
C ARG A 71 -1.03 2.46 -0.92
N MET A 72 0.26 2.75 -0.78
CA MET A 72 1.09 2.28 0.34
C MET A 72 0.53 2.78 1.67
N LEU A 73 0.25 4.08 1.80
CA LEU A 73 -0.33 4.67 3.00
C LEU A 73 -1.72 4.08 3.31
N LEU A 74 -2.56 3.88 2.29
CA LEU A 74 -3.86 3.23 2.47
C LEU A 74 -3.69 1.81 2.99
N GLY A 75 -2.75 1.04 2.44
CA GLY A 75 -2.42 -0.30 2.91
C GLY A 75 -1.99 -0.32 4.38
N GLN A 76 -1.13 0.63 4.79
CA GLN A 76 -0.67 0.75 6.17
C GLN A 76 -1.82 1.13 7.12
N ALA A 77 -2.66 2.09 6.74
CA ALA A 77 -3.85 2.46 7.53
C ALA A 77 -4.80 1.26 7.70
N LEU A 78 -5.04 0.51 6.62
CA LEU A 78 -5.83 -0.72 6.66
C LEU A 78 -5.20 -1.80 7.53
N TYR A 79 -3.88 -1.91 7.53
CA TYR A 79 -3.16 -2.83 8.39
C TYR A 79 -3.33 -2.47 9.87
N ALA A 80 -3.13 -1.20 10.23
CA ALA A 80 -3.27 -0.69 11.60
C ALA A 80 -4.71 -0.88 12.14
N MET A 81 -5.72 -0.79 11.28
CA MET A 81 -7.12 -1.09 11.62
C MET A 81 -7.44 -2.60 11.73
N GLY A 82 -6.45 -3.49 11.59
CA GLY A 82 -6.67 -4.95 11.58
C GLY A 82 -7.34 -5.48 10.31
N ARG A 83 -7.53 -4.64 9.28
CA ARG A 83 -8.18 -5.01 8.01
C ARG A 83 -7.16 -5.64 7.06
N HIS A 84 -6.47 -6.69 7.51
CA HIS A 84 -5.32 -7.31 6.83
C HIS A 84 -5.63 -7.79 5.40
N VAL A 85 -6.85 -8.29 5.14
CA VAL A 85 -7.25 -8.73 3.79
C VAL A 85 -7.37 -7.55 2.82
N GLN A 86 -7.88 -6.40 3.29
CA GLN A 86 -7.96 -5.19 2.45
C GLN A 86 -6.58 -4.59 2.22
N ALA A 87 -5.74 -4.55 3.27
CA ALA A 87 -4.35 -4.11 3.18
C ALA A 87 -3.54 -4.94 2.17
N LEU A 88 -3.71 -6.27 2.19
CA LEU A 88 -3.08 -7.19 1.25
C LEU A 88 -3.34 -6.80 -0.21
N VAL A 89 -4.58 -6.46 -0.56
CA VAL A 89 -4.95 -6.07 -1.94
C VAL A 89 -4.21 -4.80 -2.38
N GLU A 90 -4.09 -3.82 -1.49
CA GLU A 90 -3.42 -2.57 -1.80
C GLU A 90 -1.90 -2.76 -1.94
N PHE A 91 -1.26 -3.51 -1.05
CA PHE A 91 0.16 -3.82 -1.16
C PHE A 91 0.49 -4.68 -2.39
N GLU A 92 -0.37 -5.63 -2.75
CA GLU A 92 -0.17 -6.47 -3.94
C GLU A 92 -0.21 -5.66 -5.24
N ARG A 93 -0.98 -4.57 -5.28
CA ARG A 93 -1.01 -3.67 -6.46
C ARG A 93 0.31 -2.91 -6.61
N VAL A 94 0.88 -2.44 -5.50
CA VAL A 94 2.19 -1.74 -5.50
C VAL A 94 3.31 -2.72 -5.84
N ALA A 95 3.37 -3.86 -5.16
CA ALA A 95 4.41 -4.88 -5.36
C ALA A 95 4.42 -5.45 -6.79
N ARG A 96 3.26 -5.50 -7.47
CA ARG A 96 3.18 -5.89 -8.89
C ARG A 96 3.81 -4.89 -9.84
N ARG A 97 3.75 -3.60 -9.53
CA ARG A 97 4.34 -2.53 -10.34
C ARG A 97 5.83 -2.37 -10.07
N ASN A 98 6.21 -2.48 -8.80
CA ASN A 98 7.58 -2.42 -8.35
C ASN A 98 7.83 -3.51 -7.30
N ALA A 99 8.44 -4.62 -7.73
CA ALA A 99 8.73 -5.76 -6.86
C ALA A 99 9.71 -5.41 -5.72
N GLY A 100 10.60 -4.42 -5.91
CA GLY A 100 11.54 -3.96 -4.89
C GLY A 100 10.94 -2.96 -3.90
N HIS A 101 9.71 -2.51 -4.12
CA HIS A 101 9.05 -1.54 -3.25
C HIS A 101 8.82 -2.12 -1.84
N PRO A 102 8.97 -1.33 -0.76
CA PRO A 102 8.71 -1.78 0.62
C PRO A 102 7.33 -2.42 0.85
N ALA A 103 6.36 -2.17 -0.05
CA ALA A 103 5.05 -2.83 -0.05
C ALA A 103 5.15 -4.36 -0.07
N GLY A 104 6.22 -4.94 -0.62
CA GLY A 104 6.47 -6.39 -0.59
C GLY A 104 6.64 -6.95 0.82
N LEU A 105 7.31 -6.21 1.72
CA LEU A 105 7.43 -6.58 3.14
C LEU A 105 6.07 -6.54 3.85
N PHE A 106 5.29 -5.49 3.62
CA PHE A 106 3.94 -5.38 4.20
C PHE A 106 2.98 -6.42 3.63
N LEU A 107 3.16 -6.82 2.36
CA LEU A 107 2.43 -7.94 1.76
C LEU A 107 2.76 -9.26 2.45
N CYS A 108 4.04 -9.53 2.71
CA CYS A 108 4.48 -10.68 3.50
C CYS A 108 3.84 -10.65 4.90
N LEU A 109 3.92 -9.52 5.59
CA LEU A 109 3.34 -9.32 6.92
C LEU A 109 1.82 -9.58 6.94
N CYS A 110 1.07 -9.02 6.00
CA CYS A 110 -0.38 -9.25 5.88
C CYS A 110 -0.69 -10.73 5.65
N ARG A 111 0.10 -11.42 4.81
CA ARG A 111 -0.09 -12.84 4.53
C ARG A 111 0.20 -13.71 5.75
N LEU A 112 1.20 -13.36 6.56
CA LEU A 112 1.45 -14.02 7.85
C LEU A 112 0.28 -13.84 8.82
N ARG A 113 -0.24 -12.60 8.96
CA ARG A 113 -1.40 -12.31 9.83
C ARG A 113 -2.68 -13.03 9.42
N VAL A 114 -2.88 -13.23 8.11
CA VAL A 114 -4.02 -13.98 7.57
C VAL A 114 -3.79 -15.50 7.59
N GLY A 115 -2.62 -15.98 8.04
CA GLY A 115 -2.28 -17.41 8.12
C GLY A 115 -1.87 -18.05 6.79
N ARG A 116 -1.59 -17.25 5.76
CA ARG A 116 -1.15 -17.70 4.43
C ARG A 116 0.38 -17.71 4.36
N THR A 117 1.02 -18.52 5.20
CA THR A 117 2.48 -18.57 5.36
C THR A 117 3.24 -18.87 4.07
N ALA A 118 2.82 -19.88 3.29
CA ALA A 118 3.47 -20.20 2.02
C ALA A 118 3.52 -18.99 1.06
N LYS A 119 2.39 -18.29 0.92
CA LYS A 119 2.32 -17.06 0.10
C LYS A 119 3.11 -15.91 0.72
N ALA A 120 3.30 -15.88 2.04
CA ALA A 120 4.12 -14.87 2.69
C ALA A 120 5.59 -15.04 2.33
N VAL A 121 6.09 -16.29 2.36
CA VAL A 121 7.45 -16.65 1.94
C VAL A 121 7.68 -16.26 0.48
N GLU A 122 6.73 -16.56 -0.42
CA GLU A 122 6.80 -16.14 -1.83
C GLU A 122 6.86 -14.61 -1.98
N ALA A 123 6.05 -13.85 -1.22
CA ALA A 123 6.07 -12.39 -1.28
C ALA A 123 7.40 -11.81 -0.80
N TYR A 124 7.95 -12.38 0.28
CA TYR A 124 9.24 -11.97 0.81
C TYR A 124 10.36 -12.27 -0.19
N ALA A 125 10.38 -13.47 -0.78
CA ALA A 125 11.39 -13.84 -1.79
C ALA A 125 11.36 -12.90 -2.99
N ALA A 126 10.17 -12.63 -3.54
CA ALA A 126 10.02 -11.71 -4.67
C ALA A 126 10.52 -10.29 -4.34
N TRP A 127 10.27 -9.82 -3.11
CA TRP A 127 10.79 -8.54 -2.64
C TRP A 127 12.31 -8.57 -2.43
N ALA A 128 12.84 -9.61 -1.81
CA ALA A 128 14.25 -9.79 -1.48
C ALA A 128 15.15 -9.89 -2.73
N ASP A 129 14.65 -10.52 -3.79
CA ASP A 129 15.31 -10.66 -5.09
C ASP A 129 15.33 -9.33 -5.87
N ALA A 130 14.30 -8.49 -5.69
CA ALA A 130 14.18 -7.20 -6.36
C ALA A 130 14.83 -6.03 -5.58
N ALA A 131 15.01 -6.18 -4.26
CA ALA A 131 15.62 -5.18 -3.37
C ALA A 131 17.04 -4.69 -3.73
N PRO A 132 17.93 -5.47 -4.39
CA PRO A 132 19.25 -4.98 -4.83
C PRO A 132 19.20 -3.77 -5.77
N GLN A 133 18.02 -3.46 -6.34
CA GLN A 133 17.79 -2.38 -7.31
C GLN A 133 17.13 -1.13 -6.68
N ALA A 134 16.86 -1.10 -5.38
CA ALA A 134 16.10 -0.03 -4.72
C ALA A 134 16.98 1.12 -4.19
N PRO A 135 16.48 2.37 -4.11
CA PRO A 135 17.22 3.54 -3.63
C PRO A 135 17.77 3.43 -2.19
N ASP A 136 17.05 2.74 -1.30
CA ASP A 136 17.42 2.51 0.11
C ASP A 136 18.26 1.23 0.32
N GLY A 137 19.00 0.84 -0.73
CA GLY A 137 19.68 -0.45 -0.90
C GLY A 137 20.35 -1.06 0.34
N PRO A 138 21.30 -0.37 1.02
CA PRO A 138 22.04 -0.98 2.13
C PRO A 138 21.19 -1.21 3.38
N ALA A 139 20.28 -0.29 3.70
CA ALA A 139 19.42 -0.42 4.87
C ALA A 139 18.35 -1.51 4.67
N MET A 140 17.83 -1.64 3.44
CA MET A 140 16.89 -2.71 3.08
C MET A 140 17.59 -4.08 2.94
N ALA A 141 18.85 -4.10 2.51
CA ALA A 141 19.66 -5.32 2.49
C ALA A 141 19.91 -5.87 3.89
N ALA A 142 20.29 -5.02 4.86
CA ALA A 142 20.46 -5.45 6.25
C ALA A 142 19.16 -6.00 6.86
N LEU A 143 18.01 -5.36 6.58
CA LEU A 143 16.71 -5.83 7.02
C LEU A 143 16.35 -7.18 6.37
N ARG A 144 16.61 -7.33 5.07
CA ARG A 144 16.43 -8.60 4.36
C ARG A 144 17.24 -9.69 5.05
N ASP A 145 18.54 -9.49 5.19
CA ASP A 145 19.44 -10.51 5.72
C ASP A 145 19.05 -10.90 7.17
N HIS A 146 18.61 -9.93 7.98
CA HIS A 146 18.07 -10.20 9.33
C HIS A 146 16.78 -11.04 9.31
N LEU A 147 15.87 -10.78 8.36
CA LEU A 147 14.58 -11.47 8.28
C LEU A 147 14.66 -12.83 7.58
N ALA A 148 15.70 -13.09 6.77
CA ALA A 148 15.80 -14.29 5.93
C ALA A 148 15.67 -15.59 6.72
N ALA A 149 16.44 -15.72 7.80
CA ALA A 149 16.41 -16.90 8.67
C ALA A 149 15.03 -17.12 9.33
N HIS A 150 14.33 -16.03 9.67
CA HIS A 150 12.98 -16.10 10.25
C HIS A 150 11.94 -16.55 9.21
N ILE A 151 12.06 -16.10 7.96
CA ILE A 151 11.17 -16.49 6.87
C ILE A 151 11.39 -17.95 6.47
N GLU A 152 12.64 -18.42 6.43
CA GLU A 152 12.96 -19.83 6.22
C GLU A 152 12.40 -20.72 7.34
N ALA A 153 12.51 -20.29 8.60
CA ALA A 153 11.92 -21.01 9.73
C ALA A 153 10.39 -21.11 9.62
N VAL A 154 9.72 -20.07 9.12
CA VAL A 154 8.26 -20.10 8.84
C VAL A 154 7.90 -21.04 7.69
N ALA A 155 8.77 -21.18 6.69
CA ALA A 155 8.56 -22.13 5.61
C ALA A 155 8.61 -23.58 6.11
N ALA A 156 9.52 -23.87 7.07
CA ALA A 156 9.65 -25.18 7.70
C ALA A 156 8.54 -25.46 8.73
N ASP A 157 8.10 -24.45 9.48
CA ASP A 157 7.06 -24.54 10.48
C ASP A 157 6.03 -23.39 10.32
N PRO A 158 4.93 -23.64 9.59
CA PRO A 158 3.85 -22.68 9.39
C PRO A 158 3.23 -22.14 10.69
N GLY A 159 3.38 -22.85 11.83
CA GLY A 159 2.88 -22.40 13.12
C GLY A 159 3.57 -21.13 13.64
N GLN A 160 4.77 -20.81 13.13
CA GLN A 160 5.56 -19.65 13.57
C GLN A 160 5.17 -18.34 12.88
N GLY A 161 4.22 -18.36 11.92
CA GLY A 161 3.84 -17.20 11.13
C GLY A 161 3.46 -15.97 11.97
N ALA A 162 2.75 -16.17 13.08
CA ALA A 162 2.36 -15.07 13.98
C ALA A 162 3.56 -14.45 14.72
N ARG A 163 4.50 -15.28 15.18
CA ARG A 163 5.74 -14.83 15.83
C ARG A 163 6.58 -14.00 14.87
N VAL A 164 6.73 -14.49 13.65
CA VAL A 164 7.52 -13.79 12.62
C VAL A 164 6.83 -12.52 12.15
N ALA A 165 5.49 -12.49 12.09
CA ALA A 165 4.76 -11.24 11.85
C ALA A 165 5.10 -10.16 12.90
N SER A 166 5.13 -10.51 14.19
CA SER A 166 5.50 -9.57 15.24
C SER A 166 6.95 -9.09 15.16
N LEU A 167 7.88 -9.95 14.75
CA LEU A 167 9.27 -9.55 14.51
C LEU A 167 9.38 -8.57 13.33
N LEU A 168 8.63 -8.81 12.24
CA LEU A 168 8.58 -7.90 11.10
C LEU A 168 7.99 -6.54 11.49
N GLU A 169 6.93 -6.51 12.30
CA GLU A 169 6.33 -5.26 12.83
C GLU A 169 7.39 -4.43 13.58
N GLN A 170 8.08 -5.04 14.55
CA GLN A 170 9.12 -4.37 15.35
C GLN A 170 10.29 -3.86 14.48
N ALA A 171 10.69 -4.63 13.48
CA ALA A 171 11.75 -4.23 12.55
C ALA A 171 11.35 -3.05 11.66
N LEU A 172 10.06 -2.95 11.28
CA LEU A 172 9.54 -1.83 10.52
C LEU A 172 9.36 -0.58 11.40
N GLU A 173 8.85 -0.74 12.62
CA GLU A 173 8.66 0.36 13.58
C GLU A 173 9.99 0.99 14.01
N SER A 174 11.00 0.19 14.33
CA SER A 174 12.33 0.70 14.69
C SER A 174 12.96 1.56 13.58
N ARG A 175 12.72 1.21 12.31
CA ARG A 175 13.13 2.03 11.16
C ARG A 175 12.33 3.31 11.01
N GLN A 176 11.02 3.27 11.23
CA GLN A 176 10.18 4.47 11.20
C GLN A 176 10.58 5.45 12.31
N GLY A 177 10.95 4.95 13.49
CA GLY A 177 11.49 5.76 14.58
C GLY A 177 12.85 6.40 14.25
N LEU A 178 13.73 5.69 13.54
CA LEU A 178 15.01 6.22 13.05
C LEU A 178 14.84 7.26 11.93
N ALA A 179 13.80 7.15 11.10
CA ALA A 179 13.49 8.13 10.06
C ALA A 179 12.72 9.37 10.59
N ALA A 180 12.10 9.25 11.76
CA ALA A 180 11.34 10.31 12.42
C ALA A 180 12.18 11.22 13.32
N ASP A 181 13.48 10.94 13.52
CA ASP A 181 14.39 11.86 14.21
C ASP A 181 14.88 12.92 13.19
N PRO A 182 14.42 14.18 13.27
CA PRO A 182 14.93 15.22 12.38
C PRO A 182 16.44 15.42 12.66
N PRO A 183 17.26 15.75 11.64
CA PRO A 183 18.70 15.95 11.78
C PRO A 183 19.03 17.27 12.49
N ASN A 184 18.45 17.54 13.66
CA ASN A 184 18.66 18.79 14.38
C ASN A 184 18.62 18.58 15.91
N ARG A 185 19.58 17.81 16.42
CA ARG A 185 19.94 17.83 17.86
C ARG A 185 21.43 17.94 18.15
N GLU A 186 22.24 18.27 17.15
CA GLU A 186 23.67 18.60 17.34
C GLU A 186 24.01 19.92 16.65
N ALA A 187 23.54 21.04 17.21
CA ALA A 187 24.03 22.37 16.82
C ALA A 187 23.90 23.47 17.89
N GLN A 188 23.33 23.22 19.07
CA GLN A 188 23.26 24.24 20.14
C GLN A 188 23.32 23.60 21.54
N ALA A 189 24.53 23.38 22.04
CA ALA A 189 24.90 23.50 23.45
C ALA A 189 26.42 23.64 23.57
#